data_AF-A0A2E3CNH9-F1
#
_entry.id   AF-A0A2E3CNH9-F1
#
_cell.length_a   1.000
_cell.length_b   1.000
_cell.length_c   1.000
_cell.angle_alpha   90.00
_cell.angle_beta   90.00
_cell.angle_gamma   90.00
#
_symmetry.space_group_name_H-M   'P 1'
#
loop_
_entity.id
_entity.type
_entity.pdbx_description
1 polymer ?
#
loop_
_entity_poly.entity_id
_entity_poly.type
_entity_poly.pdbx_seq_one_letter_code
_entity_poly.pdbx_strand_id
1 'polypeptide(L)'
;GEDGDRLGVEGATDLEWHADYSYAATPAKTSFLNAVELPTEPPRTYFTDMYDAYATLDPGLQTRLPGLRATHSIADYMAEPDKNFAAKIERDEAAGIDRPDIPEAEHPVVVCHPDTGDEILYVSRGITRQIVGMERAESSALLKQLHLHATQPARVYGHDWQVGDLVMFDTLGTMHRRDAWDPTERRLMRQLSTACVI
;
A
#
# COMPACT_ATOMS: atom_id res chain seq x y z
N GLY A 1 -16.93 -7.02 18.78
CA GLY A 1 -18.38 -6.84 18.82
C GLY A 1 -18.85 -6.88 20.26
N GLU A 2 -20.14 -6.61 20.50
CA GLU A 2 -20.75 -6.68 21.84
C GLU A 2 -20.61 -8.07 22.51
N ASP A 3 -20.24 -9.11 21.76
CA ASP A 3 -19.97 -10.47 22.25
C ASP A 3 -18.47 -10.80 22.41
N GLY A 4 -17.57 -9.82 22.36
CA GLY A 4 -16.12 -10.06 22.49
C GLY A 4 -15.43 -10.59 21.23
N ASP A 5 -16.18 -10.79 20.14
CA ASP A 5 -15.60 -11.13 18.84
C ASP A 5 -14.68 -10.03 18.33
N ARG A 6 -13.50 -10.42 17.81
CA ARG A 6 -12.56 -9.52 17.13
C ARG A 6 -13.24 -8.92 15.90
N LEU A 7 -13.74 -7.70 16.02
CA LEU A 7 -14.19 -6.90 14.88
C LEU A 7 -13.04 -5.99 14.46
N GLY A 8 -12.35 -6.40 13.40
CA GLY A 8 -11.19 -5.73 12.81
C GLY A 8 -10.38 -6.74 11.99
N VAL A 9 -9.73 -6.29 10.93
CA VAL A 9 -8.77 -7.12 10.19
C VAL A 9 -7.70 -7.58 11.20
N GLU A 10 -7.45 -8.88 11.31
CA GLU A 10 -6.27 -9.41 11.99
C GLU A 10 -5.05 -8.58 11.56
N GLY A 11 -4.36 -7.92 12.50
CA GLY A 11 -3.52 -6.84 12.02
C GLY A 11 -2.66 -6.13 13.03
N ALA A 12 -2.33 -6.72 14.18
CA ALA A 12 -1.41 -6.08 15.13
C ALA A 12 0.05 -5.98 14.62
N THR A 13 0.38 -6.67 13.53
CA THR A 13 1.67 -6.56 12.84
C THR A 13 1.81 -5.22 12.14
N ASP A 14 3.04 -4.88 11.78
CA ASP A 14 3.30 -3.74 10.92
C ASP A 14 2.63 -3.92 9.55
N LEU A 15 2.28 -2.80 8.94
CA LEU A 15 1.89 -2.74 7.53
C LEU A 15 2.95 -1.95 6.80
N GLU A 16 3.60 -2.60 5.83
CA GLU A 16 4.62 -2.00 4.98
C GLU A 16 4.05 -0.85 4.12
N TRP A 17 4.91 0.05 3.63
CA TRP A 17 4.54 1.15 2.73
C TRP A 17 3.70 0.68 1.54
N HIS A 18 2.48 1.21 1.46
CA HIS A 18 1.49 0.87 0.45
C HIS A 18 0.61 2.07 0.07
N ALA A 19 -0.04 1.96 -1.09
CA ALA A 19 -1.13 2.83 -1.52
C ALA A 19 -2.43 2.01 -1.56
N ASP A 20 -3.42 2.44 -0.78
CA ASP A 20 -4.70 1.73 -0.64
C ASP A 20 -5.38 1.52 -2.01
N TYR A 21 -5.96 0.34 -2.20
CA TYR A 21 -6.69 -0.02 -3.43
C TYR A 21 -5.88 0.10 -4.73
N SER A 22 -4.56 0.26 -4.69
CA SER A 22 -3.76 0.29 -5.92
C SER A 22 -3.79 -1.04 -6.70
N TYR A 23 -4.17 -2.14 -6.05
CA TYR A 23 -4.45 -3.44 -6.67
C TYR A 23 -5.81 -3.52 -7.38
N ALA A 24 -6.67 -2.49 -7.28
CA ALA A 24 -7.91 -2.41 -8.01
C ALA A 24 -7.70 -1.67 -9.34
N ALA A 25 -8.49 -2.03 -10.36
CA ALA A 25 -8.47 -1.34 -11.66
C ALA A 25 -8.82 0.15 -11.54
N THR A 26 -9.68 0.47 -10.56
CA THR A 26 -10.10 1.84 -10.24
C THR A 26 -9.65 2.13 -8.80
N PRO A 27 -8.49 2.76 -8.61
CA PRO A 27 -7.97 3.02 -7.27
C PRO A 27 -8.81 4.02 -6.50
N ALA A 28 -8.62 4.01 -5.19
CA ALA A 28 -9.15 5.07 -4.34
C ALA A 28 -8.36 6.36 -4.55
N LYS A 29 -9.04 7.49 -4.40
CA LYS A 29 -8.42 8.83 -4.50
C LYS A 29 -8.23 9.50 -3.16
N THR A 30 -9.12 9.25 -2.21
CA THR A 30 -9.02 9.85 -0.89
C THR A 30 -9.47 8.83 0.13
N SER A 31 -8.68 8.74 1.20
CA SER A 31 -8.96 7.88 2.33
C SER A 31 -9.05 8.72 3.61
N PHE A 32 -9.88 8.23 4.52
CA PHE A 32 -10.12 8.81 5.82
C PHE A 32 -9.85 7.74 6.87
N LEU A 33 -9.10 8.11 7.91
CA LEU A 33 -8.86 7.27 9.07
C LEU A 33 -9.30 8.02 10.32
N ASN A 34 -10.20 7.42 11.09
CA ASN A 34 -10.69 7.97 12.35
C ASN A 34 -10.34 7.03 13.51
N ALA A 35 -9.65 7.57 14.52
CA ALA A 35 -9.30 6.84 15.73
C ALA A 35 -10.47 6.79 16.70
N VAL A 36 -10.97 5.58 16.99
CA VAL A 36 -12.09 5.35 17.91
C VAL A 36 -11.60 4.74 19.22
N GLU A 37 -10.70 3.76 19.13
CA GLU A 37 -10.03 3.15 20.28
C GLU A 37 -8.57 2.90 19.91
N LEU A 38 -7.65 3.18 20.83
CA LEU A 38 -6.22 3.02 20.64
C LEU A 38 -5.64 2.21 21.81
N PRO A 39 -4.57 1.43 21.57
CA PRO A 39 -3.83 0.77 22.65
C PRO A 39 -3.10 1.81 23.52
N THR A 40 -2.54 1.37 24.65
CA THR A 40 -1.79 2.22 25.58
C THR A 40 -0.62 2.93 24.91
N GLU A 41 0.04 2.23 23.98
CA GLU A 41 1.06 2.78 23.08
C GLU A 41 0.56 2.72 21.63
N PRO A 42 -0.13 3.77 21.13
CA PRO A 42 -0.69 3.78 19.79
C PRO A 42 0.41 3.65 18.72
N PRO A 43 0.30 2.71 17.76
CA PRO A 43 1.24 2.63 16.65
C PRO A 43 1.07 3.88 15.77
N ARG A 44 2.18 4.50 15.40
CA ARG A 44 2.17 5.63 14.46
C ARG A 44 1.74 5.16 13.08
N THR A 45 1.05 6.05 12.36
CA THR A 45 0.90 5.94 10.91
C THR A 45 1.84 6.93 10.26
N TYR A 46 2.62 6.46 9.28
CA TYR A 46 3.53 7.31 8.53
C TYR A 46 3.00 7.48 7.12
N PHE A 47 3.16 8.67 6.59
CA PHE A 47 2.76 9.07 5.25
C PHE A 47 4.00 9.60 4.53
N THR A 48 4.13 9.34 3.24
CA THR A 48 5.18 9.93 2.42
C THR A 48 4.61 10.51 1.14
N ASP A 49 5.15 11.67 0.77
CA ASP A 49 4.74 12.47 -0.38
C ASP A 49 5.30 11.87 -1.68
N MET A 50 4.42 11.30 -2.50
CA MET A 50 4.78 10.67 -3.78
C MET A 50 4.88 11.67 -4.93
N TYR A 51 4.41 12.91 -4.74
CA TYR A 51 4.67 14.02 -5.66
C TYR A 51 6.11 14.48 -5.51
N ASP A 52 6.55 14.79 -4.29
CA ASP A 52 7.93 15.17 -4.02
C ASP A 52 8.90 14.02 -4.35
N ALA A 53 8.50 12.77 -4.09
CA ALA A 53 9.28 11.61 -4.49
C ALA A 53 9.47 11.51 -6.01
N TYR A 54 8.53 11.96 -6.84
CA TYR A 54 8.73 12.02 -8.29
C TYR A 54 9.57 13.23 -8.69
N ALA A 55 9.24 14.41 -8.16
CA ALA A 55 9.86 15.67 -8.50
C ALA A 55 11.36 15.73 -8.16
N THR A 56 11.79 14.97 -7.16
CA THR A 56 13.18 14.96 -6.66
C THR A 56 13.99 13.73 -7.07
N LEU A 57 13.48 12.89 -7.97
CA LEU A 57 14.23 11.79 -8.56
C LEU A 57 15.49 12.30 -9.27
N ASP A 58 16.50 11.43 -9.36
CA ASP A 58 17.61 11.67 -10.27
C ASP A 58 17.06 11.91 -11.70
N PRO A 59 17.52 12.94 -12.43
CA PRO A 59 16.98 13.28 -13.74
C PRO A 59 17.01 12.13 -14.75
N GLY A 60 18.01 11.24 -14.64
CA GLY A 60 18.13 10.05 -15.47
C GLY A 60 17.04 9.02 -15.16
N LEU A 61 16.66 8.84 -13.89
CA LEU A 61 15.51 8.02 -13.53
C LEU A 61 14.21 8.68 -13.97
N GLN A 62 14.02 9.97 -13.66
CA GLN A 62 12.78 10.70 -13.97
C GLN A 62 12.45 10.63 -15.47
N THR A 63 13.45 10.66 -16.35
CA THR A 63 13.29 10.52 -17.81
C THR A 63 12.95 9.09 -18.26
N ARG A 64 13.34 8.07 -17.48
CA ARG A 64 13.15 6.65 -17.82
C ARG A 64 11.79 6.09 -17.40
N LEU A 65 11.13 6.68 -16.42
CA LEU A 65 9.87 6.15 -15.86
C LEU A 65 8.62 6.38 -16.73
N PRO A 66 8.46 7.49 -17.46
CA PRO A 66 7.29 7.71 -18.30
C PRO A 66 7.07 6.57 -19.30
N GLY A 67 5.83 6.08 -19.35
CA GLY A 67 5.42 4.96 -20.21
C GLY A 67 5.63 3.57 -19.59
N LEU A 68 6.37 3.45 -18.49
CA LEU A 68 6.42 2.19 -17.73
C LEU A 68 5.10 1.95 -17.01
N ARG A 69 4.70 0.67 -16.94
CA ARG A 69 3.55 0.20 -16.17
C ARG A 69 4.02 -0.82 -15.14
N ALA A 70 3.35 -0.92 -14.01
CA ALA A 70 3.63 -1.89 -12.99
C ALA A 70 2.37 -2.61 -12.53
N THR A 71 2.53 -3.87 -12.15
CA THR A 71 1.49 -4.73 -11.59
C THR A 71 1.38 -4.52 -10.08
N HIS A 72 0.18 -4.32 -9.57
CA HIS A 72 -0.17 -4.10 -8.17
C HIS A 72 -1.04 -5.24 -7.69
N SER A 73 -0.63 -5.94 -6.62
CA SER A 73 -1.35 -7.10 -6.10
C SER A 73 -1.17 -7.25 -4.60
N ILE A 74 -2.20 -7.74 -3.92
CA ILE A 74 -2.19 -8.07 -2.48
C ILE A 74 -1.89 -9.55 -2.22
N ALA A 75 -1.35 -10.27 -3.20
CA ALA A 75 -1.00 -11.68 -3.06
C ALA A 75 -0.16 -11.98 -1.82
N ASP A 76 0.85 -11.16 -1.50
CA ASP A 76 1.69 -11.39 -0.32
C ASP A 76 0.97 -11.10 1.01
N TYR A 77 -0.05 -10.23 1.02
CA TYR A 77 -0.87 -9.96 2.20
C TYR A 77 -1.94 -11.04 2.41
N MET A 78 -2.43 -11.64 1.32
CA MET A 78 -3.39 -12.75 1.33
C MET A 78 -2.72 -14.12 1.49
N ALA A 79 -1.42 -14.20 1.20
CA ALA A 79 -0.63 -15.36 1.50
C ALA A 79 -0.51 -15.49 3.02
N GLU A 80 -1.17 -16.50 3.60
CA GLU A 80 -0.79 -16.99 4.93
C GLU A 80 0.74 -17.10 5.01
N PRO A 81 1.37 -16.74 6.14
CA PRO A 81 2.82 -16.69 6.31
C PRO A 81 3.48 -18.08 6.35
N ASP A 82 3.05 -19.00 5.49
CA ASP A 82 3.74 -20.24 5.20
C ASP A 82 4.69 -20.04 4.02
N LYS A 83 5.95 -20.44 4.24
CA LYS A 83 7.08 -20.36 3.30
C LYS A 83 6.93 -21.20 2.02
N ASN A 84 5.71 -21.60 1.69
CA ASN A 84 5.38 -22.53 0.63
C ASN A 84 4.13 -22.08 -0.15
N PHE A 85 3.91 -20.77 -0.32
CA PHE A 85 2.78 -20.24 -1.09
C PHE A 85 2.62 -20.95 -2.45
N ALA A 86 3.72 -21.14 -3.20
CA ALA A 86 3.74 -21.91 -4.45
C ALA A 86 3.28 -23.37 -4.28
N ALA A 87 3.78 -24.09 -3.27
CA ALA A 87 3.37 -25.47 -2.98
C ALA A 87 1.93 -25.56 -2.46
N LYS A 88 1.43 -24.51 -1.80
CA LYS A 88 0.02 -24.37 -1.41
C LYS A 88 -0.84 -24.17 -2.65
N ILE A 89 -0.41 -23.35 -3.63
CA ILE A 89 -1.10 -23.19 -4.93
C ILE A 89 -1.23 -24.56 -5.61
N GLU A 90 -0.11 -25.26 -5.78
CA GLU A 90 -0.10 -26.56 -6.45
C GLU A 90 -0.98 -27.60 -5.72
N ARG A 91 -0.96 -27.60 -4.39
CA ARG A 91 -1.83 -28.47 -3.58
C ARG A 91 -3.32 -28.14 -3.74
N ASP A 92 -3.68 -26.86 -3.74
CA ASP A 92 -5.07 -26.43 -3.80
C ASP A 92 -5.64 -26.60 -5.23
N GLU A 93 -4.83 -26.39 -6.27
CA GLU A 93 -5.15 -26.76 -7.65
C GLU A 93 -5.37 -28.27 -7.80
N ALA A 94 -4.46 -29.09 -7.23
CA ALA A 94 -4.61 -30.55 -7.21
C ALA A 94 -5.84 -31.02 -6.42
N ALA A 95 -6.31 -30.22 -5.45
CA ALA A 95 -7.50 -30.50 -4.65
C ALA A 95 -8.79 -29.91 -5.26
N GLY A 96 -8.72 -29.22 -6.41
CA GLY A 96 -9.88 -28.60 -7.06
C GLY A 96 -10.52 -27.49 -6.23
N ILE A 97 -9.75 -26.84 -5.36
CA ILE A 97 -10.22 -25.73 -4.53
C ILE A 97 -10.26 -24.48 -5.40
N ASP A 98 -11.45 -23.99 -5.69
CA ASP A 98 -11.65 -22.72 -6.38
C ASP A 98 -11.19 -21.57 -5.47
N ARG A 99 -10.11 -20.89 -5.86
CA ARG A 99 -9.57 -19.78 -5.09
C ARG A 99 -10.20 -18.49 -5.59
N PRO A 100 -10.65 -17.59 -4.69
CA PRO A 100 -11.05 -16.27 -5.11
C PRO A 100 -9.88 -15.59 -5.82
N ASP A 101 -10.16 -14.95 -6.97
CA ASP A 101 -9.17 -14.18 -7.70
C ASP A 101 -8.51 -13.17 -6.76
N ILE A 102 -7.19 -13.25 -6.60
CA ILE A 102 -6.43 -12.24 -5.87
C ILE A 102 -6.51 -10.96 -6.69
N PRO A 103 -7.06 -9.86 -6.16
CA PRO A 103 -7.16 -8.62 -6.91
C PRO A 103 -5.79 -8.15 -7.40
N GLU A 104 -5.69 -7.92 -8.70
CA GLU A 104 -4.51 -7.41 -9.38
C GLU A 104 -4.91 -6.36 -10.42
N ALA A 105 -4.09 -5.32 -10.54
CA ALA A 105 -4.25 -4.29 -11.55
C ALA A 105 -2.89 -3.79 -12.06
N GLU A 106 -2.86 -3.33 -13.31
CA GLU A 106 -1.70 -2.64 -13.87
C GLU A 106 -1.94 -1.13 -13.90
N HIS A 107 -0.97 -0.38 -13.38
CA HIS A 107 -1.00 1.09 -13.38
C HIS A 107 0.29 1.66 -13.96
N PRO A 108 0.26 2.88 -14.54
CA PRO A 108 1.49 3.59 -14.88
C PRO A 108 2.38 3.78 -13.65
N VAL A 109 3.70 3.71 -13.82
CA VAL A 109 4.68 4.03 -12.76
C VAL A 109 4.68 5.52 -12.44
N VAL A 110 4.28 6.35 -13.41
CA VAL A 110 4.06 7.79 -13.24
C VAL A 110 2.60 8.07 -13.62
N VAL A 111 1.82 8.57 -12.67
CA VAL A 111 0.39 8.91 -12.84
C VAL A 111 0.23 10.41 -12.69
N CYS A 112 -0.65 11.03 -13.48
CA CYS A 112 -1.06 12.41 -13.23
C CYS A 112 -2.27 12.43 -12.29
N HIS A 113 -2.23 13.24 -11.24
CA HIS A 113 -3.37 13.41 -10.36
C HIS A 113 -4.55 14.02 -11.15
N PRO A 114 -5.77 13.44 -11.11
CA PRO A 114 -6.85 13.82 -12.01
C PRO A 114 -7.38 15.25 -11.80
N ASP A 115 -7.22 15.82 -10.61
CA ASP A 115 -7.71 17.18 -10.32
C ASP A 115 -6.65 18.26 -10.53
N THR A 116 -5.37 17.94 -10.32
CA THR A 116 -4.28 18.94 -10.28
C THR A 116 -3.36 18.83 -11.49
N GLY A 117 -3.28 17.65 -12.11
CA GLY A 117 -2.34 17.35 -13.19
C GLY A 117 -0.92 17.05 -12.70
N ASP A 118 -0.66 17.12 -11.39
CA ASP A 118 0.67 16.88 -10.84
C ASP A 118 1.10 15.42 -11.02
N GLU A 119 2.38 15.21 -11.28
CA GLU A 119 2.95 13.89 -11.51
C GLU A 119 3.29 13.18 -10.18
N ILE A 120 2.85 11.93 -10.08
CA ILE A 120 2.98 11.07 -8.91
C ILE A 120 3.83 9.86 -9.28
N LEU A 121 4.81 9.54 -8.43
CA LEU A 121 5.50 8.26 -8.47
C LEU A 121 4.56 7.18 -7.89
N TYR A 122 3.92 6.38 -8.74
CA TYR A 122 2.85 5.48 -8.32
C TYR A 122 3.32 4.03 -8.16
N VAL A 123 4.22 3.82 -7.19
CA VAL A 123 4.71 2.49 -6.80
C VAL A 123 4.75 2.36 -5.28
N SER A 124 4.60 1.14 -4.77
CA SER A 124 4.73 0.86 -3.34
C SER A 124 5.36 -0.50 -3.06
N ARG A 125 6.14 -0.60 -1.98
CA ARG A 125 6.86 -1.84 -1.64
C ARG A 125 5.92 -2.97 -1.25
N GLY A 126 4.83 -2.66 -0.57
CA GLY A 126 3.86 -3.65 -0.12
C GLY A 126 3.05 -4.27 -1.25
N ILE A 127 2.74 -3.51 -2.31
CA ILE A 127 1.74 -3.90 -3.32
C ILE A 127 2.33 -4.04 -4.72
N THR A 128 3.30 -3.20 -5.13
CA THR A 128 3.85 -3.23 -6.50
C THR A 128 4.79 -4.43 -6.68
N ARG A 129 4.46 -5.30 -7.65
CA ARG A 129 5.13 -6.60 -7.85
C ARG A 129 6.21 -6.56 -8.90
N GLN A 130 5.88 -6.01 -10.07
CA GLN A 130 6.74 -6.08 -11.25
C GLN A 130 6.42 -4.93 -12.20
N ILE A 131 7.45 -4.44 -12.89
CA ILE A 131 7.31 -3.55 -14.04
C ILE A 131 7.03 -4.40 -15.27
N VAL A 132 5.91 -4.12 -15.94
CA VAL A 132 5.41 -4.87 -17.09
C VAL A 132 6.44 -4.84 -18.22
N GLY A 133 6.73 -6.02 -18.79
CA GLY A 133 7.69 -6.19 -19.88
C GLY A 133 9.17 -6.07 -19.48
N MET A 134 9.47 -5.88 -18.19
CA MET A 134 10.83 -5.84 -17.66
C MET A 134 11.22 -7.20 -17.05
N GLU A 135 12.49 -7.57 -17.19
CA GLU A 135 13.04 -8.77 -16.55
C GLU A 135 12.91 -8.66 -15.01
N ARG A 136 12.68 -9.77 -14.33
CA ARG A 136 12.32 -9.77 -12.90
C ARG A 136 13.40 -9.14 -12.02
N ALA A 137 14.69 -9.46 -12.24
CA ALA A 137 15.77 -8.89 -11.46
C ALA A 137 15.95 -7.39 -11.74
N GLU A 138 15.84 -6.98 -13.00
CA GLU A 138 15.85 -5.55 -13.38
C GLU A 138 14.70 -4.78 -12.72
N SER A 139 13.47 -5.31 -12.83
CA SER A 139 12.28 -4.74 -12.19
C SER A 139 12.45 -4.63 -10.67
N SER A 140 12.95 -5.69 -10.04
CA SER A 140 13.14 -5.70 -8.59
C SER A 140 14.18 -4.66 -8.16
N ALA A 141 15.25 -4.49 -8.93
CA ALA A 141 16.28 -3.49 -8.67
C ALA A 141 15.74 -2.06 -8.81
N LEU A 142 14.97 -1.79 -9.87
CA LEU A 142 14.36 -0.49 -10.09
C LEU A 142 13.32 -0.15 -9.02
N LEU A 143 12.38 -1.06 -8.72
CA LEU A 143 11.38 -0.85 -7.67
C LEU A 143 12.02 -0.62 -6.30
N LYS A 144 13.10 -1.36 -5.98
CA LYS A 144 13.87 -1.14 -4.75
C LYS A 144 14.47 0.27 -4.70
N GLN A 145 15.05 0.74 -5.81
CA GLN A 145 15.63 2.09 -5.90
C GLN A 145 14.56 3.17 -5.70
N LEU A 146 13.42 3.04 -6.39
CA LEU A 146 12.30 3.97 -6.28
C LEU A 146 11.73 4.01 -4.86
N HIS A 147 11.55 2.85 -4.23
CA HIS A 147 11.06 2.76 -2.87
C HIS A 147 12.01 3.38 -1.85
N LEU A 148 13.32 3.11 -1.95
CA LEU A 148 14.32 3.71 -1.05
C LEU A 148 14.37 5.23 -1.19
N HIS A 149 14.14 5.75 -2.39
CA HIS A 149 14.02 7.20 -2.62
C HIS A 149 12.73 7.77 -2.01
N ALA A 150 11.59 7.14 -2.29
CA ALA A 150 10.28 7.61 -1.86
C ALA A 150 10.08 7.60 -0.34
N THR A 151 10.86 6.83 0.41
CA THR A 151 10.70 6.64 1.86
C THR A 151 11.82 7.29 2.70
N GLN A 152 12.60 8.18 2.10
CA GLN A 152 13.62 8.92 2.85
C GLN A 152 12.97 9.78 3.95
N PRO A 153 13.58 9.87 5.15
CA PRO A 153 12.96 10.55 6.30
C PRO A 153 12.51 12.00 6.05
N ALA A 154 13.16 12.71 5.13
CA ALA A 154 12.81 14.09 4.80
C ALA A 154 11.41 14.27 4.17
N ARG A 155 10.83 13.21 3.59
CA ARG A 155 9.48 13.19 2.98
C ARG A 155 8.42 12.56 3.88
N VAL A 156 8.85 11.99 5.02
CA VAL A 156 7.97 11.18 5.86
C VAL A 156 7.38 12.02 6.96
N TYR A 157 6.06 12.12 6.97
CA TYR A 157 5.29 12.61 8.11
C TYR A 157 4.85 11.42 8.98
N GLY A 158 5.05 11.51 10.29
CA GLY A 158 4.56 10.53 11.26
C GLY A 158 3.42 11.14 12.08
N HIS A 159 2.27 10.47 12.10
CA HIS A 159 1.13 10.88 12.89
C HIS A 159 1.04 10.09 14.20
N ASP A 160 1.14 10.80 15.31
CA ASP A 160 0.83 10.33 16.65
C ASP A 160 -0.68 10.42 16.89
N TRP A 161 -1.34 9.28 17.00
CA TRP A 161 -2.80 9.21 17.11
C TRP A 161 -3.31 9.56 18.52
N GLN A 162 -4.41 10.31 18.56
CA GLN A 162 -5.28 10.48 19.71
C GLN A 162 -6.70 10.00 19.38
N VAL A 163 -7.44 9.53 20.39
CA VAL A 163 -8.85 9.16 20.21
C VAL A 163 -9.64 10.38 19.76
N GLY A 164 -10.38 10.24 18.66
CA GLY A 164 -11.13 11.32 18.03
C GLY A 164 -10.45 11.94 16.82
N ASP A 165 -9.15 11.72 16.62
CA ASP A 165 -8.45 12.21 15.43
C ASP A 165 -9.08 11.67 14.16
N LEU A 166 -9.14 12.52 13.14
CA LEU A 166 -9.54 12.20 11.78
C LEU A 166 -8.47 12.71 10.83
N VAL A 167 -7.79 11.79 10.15
CA VAL A 167 -6.84 12.11 9.08
C VAL A 167 -7.49 11.80 7.75
N MET A 168 -7.48 12.80 6.86
CA MET A 168 -7.84 12.67 5.45
C MET A 168 -6.56 12.81 4.63
N PHE A 169 -6.36 11.92 3.66
CA PHE A 169 -5.18 11.96 2.79
C PHE A 169 -5.54 11.56 1.37
N ASP A 170 -4.78 12.11 0.43
CA ASP A 170 -4.81 11.71 -0.98
C ASP A 170 -4.17 10.31 -1.13
N THR A 171 -4.97 9.34 -1.55
CA THR A 171 -4.56 7.95 -1.68
C THR A 171 -3.68 7.72 -2.92
N LEU A 172 -3.78 8.56 -3.96
CA LEU A 172 -2.95 8.46 -5.15
C LEU A 172 -1.54 8.97 -4.85
N GLY A 173 -1.47 10.19 -4.31
CA GLY A 173 -0.22 10.90 -4.07
C GLY A 173 0.49 10.55 -2.75
N THR A 174 -0.04 9.63 -1.96
CA THR A 174 0.53 9.25 -0.66
C THR A 174 0.69 7.74 -0.54
N MET A 175 1.90 7.29 -0.23
CA MET A 175 2.07 5.98 0.40
C MET A 175 1.97 6.14 1.92
N HIS A 176 1.47 5.12 2.60
CA HIS A 176 1.47 5.08 4.04
C HIS A 176 1.88 3.70 4.59
N ARG A 177 2.34 3.69 5.83
CA ARG A 177 2.69 2.49 6.59
C ARG A 177 2.27 2.64 8.04
N ARG A 178 2.26 1.55 8.79
CA ARG A 178 1.89 1.56 10.20
C ARG A 178 2.79 0.62 11.00
N ASP A 179 3.23 1.08 12.17
CA ASP A 179 3.96 0.23 13.11
C ASP A 179 3.07 -0.89 13.68
N ALA A 180 3.70 -1.94 14.21
CA ALA A 180 3.02 -2.97 14.99
C ALA A 180 2.59 -2.44 16.37
N TRP A 181 1.65 -3.13 17.03
CA TRP A 181 1.29 -2.87 18.44
C TRP A 181 1.05 -4.19 19.19
N ASP A 182 0.82 -4.11 20.50
CA ASP A 182 0.51 -5.28 21.32
C ASP A 182 -0.79 -5.96 20.84
N PRO A 183 -0.73 -7.21 20.35
CA PRO A 183 -1.91 -7.92 19.85
C PRO A 183 -2.95 -8.26 20.93
N THR A 184 -2.62 -8.07 22.21
CA THR A 184 -3.55 -8.23 23.33
C THR A 184 -4.39 -6.98 23.58
N GLU A 185 -3.97 -5.82 23.07
CA GLU A 185 -4.69 -4.56 23.20
C GLU A 185 -5.61 -4.29 22.01
N ARG A 186 -6.72 -3.59 22.28
CA ARG A 186 -7.70 -3.23 21.25
C ARG A 186 -7.27 -1.97 20.51
N ARG A 187 -7.44 -2.01 19.19
CA ARG A 187 -7.34 -0.84 18.30
C ARG A 187 -8.52 -0.84 17.35
N LEU A 188 -9.32 0.23 17.37
CA LEU A 188 -10.45 0.42 16.48
C LEU A 188 -10.26 1.71 15.68
N MET A 189 -10.10 1.55 14.38
CA MET A 189 -10.11 2.65 13.42
C MET A 189 -11.33 2.50 12.52
N ARG A 190 -11.95 3.62 12.15
CA ARG A 190 -12.90 3.65 11.04
C ARG A 190 -12.17 4.13 9.80
N GLN A 191 -12.35 3.41 8.69
CA GLN A 191 -11.80 3.76 7.40
C GLN A 191 -12.91 3.95 6.38
N LEU A 192 -12.79 5.00 5.57
CA LEU A 192 -13.61 5.24 4.39
C LEU A 192 -12.68 5.62 3.26
N SER A 193 -12.92 5.10 2.06
CA SER A 193 -12.18 5.49 0.86
C SER A 193 -13.15 5.83 -0.28
N THR A 194 -12.85 6.89 -1.02
CA THR A 194 -13.61 7.28 -2.22
C THR A 194 -12.96 6.67 -3.46
N ALA A 195 -13.75 6.04 -4.33
CA ALA A 195 -13.27 5.56 -5.63
C ALA A 195 -13.07 6.74 -6.60
N CYS A 196 -12.08 6.63 -7.50
CA CYS A 196 -11.91 7.57 -8.61
C CYS A 196 -11.59 6.82 -9.91
N VAL A 197 -12.23 7.23 -10.99
CA VAL A 197 -11.84 6.81 -12.34
C VAL A 197 -10.63 7.64 -12.76
N ILE A 198 -9.48 6.98 -12.95
CA ILE A 198 -8.27 7.55 -13.59
C ILE A 198 -8.31 7.33 -15.09
#